data_AF-A0A2R9SSG9-F1
#
_entry.id   AF-A0A2R9SSG9-F1
#
_cell.length_a   1.000
_cell.length_b   1.000
_cell.length_c   1.000
_cell.angle_alpha   90.00
_cell.angle_beta   90.00
_cell.angle_gamma   90.00
#
_symmetry.space_group_name_H-M   'P 1'
#
loop_
_entity.id
_entity.type
_entity.pdbx_description
1 polymer ?
#
loop_
_entity_poly.entity_id
_entity_poly.type
_entity_poly.pdbx_seq_one_letter_code
_entity_poly.pdbx_strand_id
1 'polypeptide(L)'
;MLHRKLIRNLAQIRLQLSRLTARVQALQEQVNERQGGPSSSVTALLTGKLNTRLTVETTAGSVFGTLIAIGEDFVQIAEPNGSIAIIPMRSFLSIS
;
A
#
# COMPACT_ATOMS: atom_id res chain seq x y z
N MET A 1 -42.56 -4.60 33.34
CA MET A 1 -41.72 -3.52 32.76
C MET A 1 -40.34 -3.99 32.25
N LEU A 2 -39.69 -4.98 32.88
CA LEU A 2 -38.35 -5.46 32.51
C LEU A 2 -38.24 -5.95 31.05
N HIS A 3 -39.23 -6.70 30.59
CA HIS A 3 -39.28 -7.27 29.23
C HIS A 3 -39.22 -6.21 28.12
N ARG A 4 -39.92 -5.09 28.31
CA ARG A 4 -39.95 -3.95 27.37
C ARG A 4 -38.64 -3.14 27.36
N LYS A 5 -37.83 -3.26 28.42
CA LYS A 5 -36.50 -2.64 28.51
C LYS A 5 -35.45 -3.50 27.81
N LEU A 6 -35.53 -4.83 28.00
CA LEU A 6 -34.68 -5.80 27.30
C LEU A 6 -34.87 -5.75 25.78
N ILE A 7 -36.11 -5.71 25.29
CA ILE A 7 -36.40 -5.62 23.84
C ILE A 7 -35.79 -4.35 23.21
N ARG A 8 -35.88 -3.21 23.91
CA ARG A 8 -35.29 -1.95 23.43
C ARG A 8 -33.76 -2.00 23.39
N ASN A 9 -33.13 -2.58 24.41
CA ASN A 9 -31.68 -2.76 24.43
C ASN A 9 -31.22 -3.70 23.31
N LEU A 10 -31.92 -4.82 23.09
CA LEU A 10 -31.62 -5.76 21.99
C LEU A 10 -31.75 -5.10 20.62
N ALA A 11 -32.79 -4.27 20.43
CA ALA A 11 -32.95 -3.50 19.20
C ALA A 11 -31.81 -2.49 19.00
N GLN A 12 -31.40 -1.78 20.05
CA GLN A 12 -30.27 -0.85 19.98
C GLN A 12 -28.95 -1.55 19.66
N ILE A 13 -28.65 -2.67 20.31
CA ILE A 13 -27.42 -3.44 20.07
C ILE A 13 -27.36 -3.92 18.62
N ARG A 14 -28.47 -4.43 18.08
CA ARG A 14 -28.54 -4.85 16.67
C ARG A 14 -28.28 -3.69 15.70
N LEU A 15 -28.77 -2.50 16.03
CA LEU A 15 -28.56 -1.27 15.25
C LEU A 15 -27.11 -0.77 15.34
N GLN A 16 -26.46 -0.92 16.49
CA GLN A 16 -25.05 -0.61 16.64
C GLN A 16 -24.19 -1.58 15.84
N LEU A 17 -24.53 -2.87 15.86
CA LEU A 17 -23.81 -3.89 15.11
C LEU A 17 -23.88 -3.64 13.60
N SER A 18 -25.06 -3.33 13.05
CA SER A 18 -25.18 -3.05 11.61
C SER A 18 -24.37 -1.82 11.18
N ARG A 19 -24.35 -0.77 12.00
CA ARG A 19 -23.53 0.43 11.76
C ARG A 19 -22.04 0.12 11.83
N LEU A 20 -21.62 -0.73 12.76
CA LEU A 20 -20.22 -1.12 12.88
C LEU A 20 -19.78 -1.95 11.67
N THR A 21 -20.58 -2.91 11.24
CA THR A 21 -20.30 -3.71 10.05
C THR A 21 -20.15 -2.83 8.80
N ALA A 22 -21.05 -1.87 8.60
CA ALA A 22 -20.95 -0.93 7.48
C ALA A 22 -19.67 -0.06 7.55
N ARG A 23 -19.28 0.38 8.75
CA ARG A 23 -18.00 1.11 8.94
C ARG A 23 -16.79 0.25 8.63
N VAL A 24 -16.79 -1.01 9.05
CA VAL A 24 -15.70 -1.95 8.75
C VAL A 24 -15.60 -2.21 7.25
N GLN A 25 -16.73 -2.40 6.56
CA GLN A 25 -16.75 -2.55 5.09
C GLN A 25 -16.20 -1.32 4.38
N ALA A 26 -16.65 -0.12 4.74
CA ALA A 26 -16.14 1.12 4.15
C ALA A 26 -14.64 1.33 4.41
N LEU A 27 -14.14 0.96 5.60
CA LEU A 27 -12.71 1.00 5.89
C LEU A 27 -11.93 -0.04 5.07
N GLN A 28 -12.49 -1.23 4.88
CA GLN A 28 -11.89 -2.27 4.04
C GLN A 28 -11.81 -1.80 2.58
N GLU A 29 -12.87 -1.17 2.07
CA GLU A 29 -12.89 -0.57 0.73
C GLU A 29 -11.83 0.54 0.62
N GLN A 30 -11.74 1.45 1.60
CA GLN A 30 -10.70 2.49 1.61
C GLN A 30 -9.28 1.92 1.68
N VAL A 31 -9.07 0.82 2.41
CA VAL A 31 -7.77 0.13 2.45
C VAL A 31 -7.49 -0.54 1.10
N ASN A 32 -8.47 -1.19 0.48
CA ASN A 32 -8.32 -1.80 -0.83
C ASN A 32 -8.06 -0.78 -1.93
N GLU A 33 -8.71 0.39 -1.89
CA GLU A 33 -8.46 1.51 -2.81
C GLU A 33 -7.05 2.08 -2.64
N ARG A 34 -6.55 2.16 -1.40
CA ARG A 34 -5.16 2.55 -1.11
C ARG A 34 -4.14 1.51 -1.57
N GLN A 35 -4.49 0.22 -1.51
CA GLN A 35 -3.64 -0.88 -1.99
C GLN A 35 -3.72 -1.08 -3.51
N GLY A 36 -4.85 -0.72 -4.13
CA GLY A 36 -5.10 -0.76 -5.58
C GLY A 36 -4.67 0.51 -6.33
N GLY A 37 -4.05 1.47 -5.64
CA GLY A 37 -3.42 2.65 -6.24
C GLY A 37 -2.16 2.31 -7.06
N PRO A 38 -1.45 3.32 -7.61
CA PRO A 38 -0.43 3.23 -8.67
C PRO A 38 0.73 2.23 -8.49
N SER A 39 0.80 1.49 -7.39
CA SER A 39 1.67 0.33 -7.20
C SER A 39 1.51 -0.70 -8.33
N SER A 40 0.31 -0.97 -8.87
CA SER A 40 0.20 -1.97 -9.94
C SER A 40 0.89 -1.53 -11.24
N SER A 41 0.83 -0.24 -11.59
CA SER A 41 1.47 0.31 -12.80
C SER A 41 2.97 0.52 -12.62
N VAL A 42 3.41 0.99 -11.44
CA VAL A 42 4.83 1.14 -11.10
C VAL A 42 5.52 -0.21 -11.00
N THR A 43 4.89 -1.19 -10.33
CA THR A 43 5.43 -2.56 -10.26
C THR A 43 5.48 -3.22 -11.63
N ALA A 44 4.47 -3.03 -12.48
CA ALA A 44 4.51 -3.53 -13.86
C ALA A 44 5.64 -2.89 -14.68
N LEU A 45 5.84 -1.56 -14.57
CA LEU A 45 6.94 -0.84 -15.22
C LEU A 45 8.30 -1.35 -14.74
N LEU A 46 8.48 -1.48 -13.42
CA LEU A 46 9.72 -1.97 -12.81
C LEU A 46 10.00 -3.43 -13.17
N THR A 47 8.97 -4.26 -13.27
CA THR A 47 9.11 -5.66 -13.69
C THR A 47 9.71 -5.73 -15.11
N GLY A 48 9.28 -4.86 -16.01
CA GLY A 48 9.88 -4.72 -17.35
C GLY A 48 11.32 -4.17 -17.36
N LYS A 49 11.76 -3.57 -16.25
CA LYS A 49 13.11 -3.02 -16.06
C LYS A 49 13.99 -3.88 -15.12
N LEU A 50 13.57 -5.08 -14.76
CA LEU A 50 14.38 -5.95 -13.90
C LEU A 50 15.72 -6.28 -14.58
N ASN A 51 16.81 -6.27 -13.82
CA ASN A 51 18.20 -6.44 -14.28
C ASN A 51 18.68 -5.36 -15.26
N THR A 52 17.96 -4.24 -15.38
CA THR A 52 18.38 -3.10 -16.19
C THR A 52 18.89 -1.98 -15.30
N ARG A 53 19.73 -1.12 -15.89
CA ARG A 53 20.26 0.06 -15.23
C ARG A 53 19.25 1.19 -15.36
N LEU A 54 18.93 1.82 -14.24
CA LEU A 54 17.94 2.89 -14.17
C LEU A 54 18.36 3.94 -13.15
N THR A 55 17.71 5.10 -13.25
CA THR A 55 17.77 6.14 -12.24
C THR A 55 16.40 6.27 -11.60
N VAL A 56 16.35 6.23 -10.26
CA VAL A 56 15.14 6.49 -9.48
C VAL A 56 15.29 7.83 -8.79
N GLU A 57 14.38 8.75 -9.10
CA GLU A 57 14.24 9.98 -8.35
C GLU A 57 13.37 9.73 -7.13
N THR A 58 13.89 10.05 -5.94
CA THR A 58 13.16 9.91 -4.69
C THR A 58 13.08 11.24 -3.95
N THR A 59 12.22 11.31 -2.94
CA THR A 59 12.15 12.47 -2.03
C THR A 59 13.46 12.77 -1.29
N ALA A 60 14.35 11.78 -1.16
CA ALA A 60 15.65 11.92 -0.49
C ALA A 60 16.80 12.23 -1.46
N GLY A 61 16.55 12.19 -2.77
CA GLY A 61 17.55 12.34 -3.82
C GLY A 61 17.47 11.24 -4.88
N SER A 62 18.37 11.34 -5.86
CA SER A 62 18.45 10.42 -6.99
C SER A 62 19.33 9.21 -6.66
N VAL A 63 18.88 8.01 -7.03
CA VAL A 63 19.65 6.77 -6.91
C VAL A 63 19.85 6.17 -8.29
N PHE A 64 21.11 5.89 -8.63
CA PHE A 64 21.49 5.30 -9.91
C PHE A 64 22.08 3.91 -9.70
N GLY A 65 21.57 2.93 -10.43
CA GLY A 65 22.10 1.56 -10.36
C GLY A 65 21.28 0.56 -11.16
N THR A 66 21.51 -0.72 -10.90
CA THR A 66 20.79 -1.82 -11.53
C THR A 66 19.67 -2.30 -10.64
N LEU A 67 18.45 -2.36 -11.16
CA LEU A 67 17.31 -2.94 -10.44
C LEU A 67 17.50 -4.46 -10.35
N ILE A 68 17.70 -4.98 -9.14
CA ILE A 68 17.99 -6.41 -8.93
C ILE A 68 16.82 -7.18 -8.31
N ALA A 69 15.94 -6.51 -7.57
CA ALA A 69 14.75 -7.12 -6.99
C ALA A 69 13.63 -6.12 -6.77
N ILE A 70 12.41 -6.63 -6.79
CA ILE A 70 11.17 -5.89 -6.51
C ILE A 70 10.45 -6.64 -5.39
N GLY A 71 10.32 -6.01 -4.24
CA GLY A 71 9.53 -6.49 -3.12
C GLY A 71 8.07 -6.02 -3.21
N GLU A 72 7.31 -6.26 -2.15
CA GLU A 72 5.89 -5.86 -2.08
C GLU A 72 5.71 -4.34 -2.05
N ASP A 73 6.56 -3.62 -1.31
CA ASP A 73 6.50 -2.16 -1.14
C ASP A 73 7.86 -1.44 -1.32
N PHE A 74 8.88 -2.15 -1.81
CA PHE A 74 10.23 -1.62 -2.00
C PHE A 74 10.91 -2.21 -3.24
N VAL A 75 11.99 -1.57 -3.68
CA VAL A 75 12.92 -2.11 -4.67
C VAL A 75 14.32 -2.24 -4.09
N GLN A 76 15.13 -3.10 -4.71
CA GLN A 76 16.56 -3.18 -4.46
C GLN A 76 17.34 -2.77 -5.71
N ILE A 77 18.26 -1.84 -5.53
CA ILE A 77 19.12 -1.32 -6.59
C ILE A 77 20.57 -1.59 -6.20
N ALA A 78 21.31 -2.29 -7.07
CA ALA A 78 22.74 -2.43 -6.96
C ALA A 78 23.42 -1.18 -7.53
N GLU A 79 24.09 -0.41 -6.67
CA GLU A 79 24.81 0.79 -7.06
C GLU A 79 26.19 0.44 -7.67
N PRO A 80 26.79 1.32 -8.49
CA PRO A 80 28.07 1.05 -9.16
C PRO A 80 29.25 0.84 -8.20
N ASN A 81 29.13 1.33 -6.96
CA ASN A 81 30.12 1.15 -5.89
C ASN A 81 30.04 -0.24 -5.22
N GLY A 82 29.09 -1.10 -5.64
CA GLY A 82 28.85 -2.42 -5.06
C GLY A 82 27.90 -2.43 -3.86
N SER A 83 27.39 -1.29 -3.42
CA SER A 83 26.36 -1.18 -2.38
C SER A 83 24.98 -1.56 -2.92
N ILE A 84 24.07 -1.95 -2.02
CA ILE A 84 22.67 -2.22 -2.35
C ILE A 84 21.79 -1.18 -1.64
N ALA A 85 21.08 -0.39 -2.43
CA ALA A 85 20.08 0.55 -1.95
C ALA A 85 18.70 -0.13 -1.88
N ILE A 86 18.05 -0.05 -0.73
CA ILE A 86 16.66 -0.50 -0.53
C ILE A 86 15.78 0.74 -0.49
N ILE A 87 14.92 0.91 -1.49
CA ILE A 87 14.12 2.13 -1.66
C ILE A 87 12.64 1.77 -1.56
N PRO A 88 11.90 2.35 -0.59
CA PRO A 88 10.46 2.19 -0.52
C PRO A 88 9.77 2.80 -1.75
N MET A 89 8.83 2.08 -2.37
CA MET A 89 8.11 2.58 -3.56
C MET A 89 7.35 3.88 -3.27
N ARG A 90 6.89 4.07 -2.04
CA ARG A 90 6.22 5.31 -1.59
C ARG A 90 7.08 6.57 -1.71
N SER A 91 8.40 6.46 -1.81
CA SER A 91 9.30 7.61 -1.97
C SER A 91 9.61 7.95 -3.43
N PHE A 92 9.07 7.20 -4.39
CA PHE A 92 9.37 7.39 -5.81
C PHE A 92 8.66 8.63 -6.34
N LEU A 93 9.42 9.44 -7.09
CA LEU A 93 8.92 10.59 -7.82
C LEU A 93 8.91 10.30 -9.33
N SER A 94 9.97 9.68 -9.86
CA SER A 94 10.06 9.27 -11.26
C SER A 94 11.11 8.17 -11.47
N ILE A 95 11.07 7.50 -12.64
CA ILE A 95 12.02 6.46 -13.06
C ILE A 95 12.40 6.73 -14.52
N SER A 96 13.71 6.78 -14.81
CA SER A 96 14.26 6.88 -16.17
C SER A 96 15.15 5.69 -16.50
#